data_AF-A0AAX3BGW4-F1
#
_entry.id   AF-A0AAX3BGW4-F1
#
_cell.length_a   1.000
_cell.length_b   1.000
_cell.length_c   1.000
_cell.angle_alpha   90.00
_cell.angle_beta   90.00
_cell.angle_gamma   90.00
#
_symmetry.space_group_name_H-M   'P 1'
#
loop_
_entity.id
_entity.type
_entity.pdbx_description
1 polymer ?
#
loop_
_entity_poly.entity_id
_entity_poly.type
_entity_poly.pdbx_seq_one_letter_code
_entity_poly.pdbx_strand_id
1 'polypeptide(L)'
;MYVIYGITPEGRREILGYYLPGGMESAYNWREILADIRERGVKQIHFIVSDGLSGMKNVITEIYPHKVSALCSPCHEKHTG
;
A
#
# COMPACT_ATOMS: atom_id res chain seq x y z
N MET A 1 13.33 3.47 -0.77
CA MET A 1 12.76 4.11 0.43
C MET A 1 11.27 4.18 0.25
N TYR A 2 10.50 3.65 1.20
CA TYR A 2 9.05 3.68 1.18
C TYR A 2 8.53 4.44 2.39
N VAL A 3 7.50 5.22 2.16
CA VAL A 3 6.79 5.96 3.20
C VAL A 3 5.34 5.51 3.14
N ILE A 4 4.81 5.06 4.28
CA ILE A 4 3.39 4.80 4.41
C ILE A 4 2.75 5.97 5.09
N TYR A 5 1.78 6.55 4.41
CA TYR A 5 0.99 7.67 4.89
C TYR A 5 -0.46 7.23 5.05
N GLY A 6 -1.00 7.45 6.23
CA GLY A 6 -2.37 7.11 6.60
C GLY A 6 -3.20 8.35 6.90
N ILE A 7 -4.51 8.21 6.71
CA ILE A 7 -5.51 9.19 7.16
C ILE A 7 -6.53 8.43 8.01
N THR A 8 -6.77 8.87 9.23
CA THR A 8 -7.77 8.28 10.12
C THR A 8 -9.19 8.67 9.69
N PRO A 9 -10.24 7.97 10.16
CA PRO A 9 -11.63 8.35 9.87
C PRO A 9 -11.99 9.78 10.30
N GLU A 10 -11.31 10.33 11.29
CA GLU A 10 -11.46 11.70 11.80
C GLU A 10 -10.71 12.73 10.94
N GLY A 11 -10.05 12.29 9.86
CA GLY A 11 -9.30 13.15 8.94
C GLY A 11 -7.88 13.48 9.42
N ARG A 12 -7.39 12.86 10.50
CA ARG A 12 -6.04 13.08 11.00
C ARG A 12 -5.03 12.38 10.11
N ARG A 13 -3.97 13.09 9.75
CA ARG A 13 -2.91 12.64 8.86
C ARG A 13 -1.74 12.13 9.66
N GLU A 14 -1.26 10.93 9.36
CA GLU A 14 -0.18 10.29 10.13
C GLU A 14 0.77 9.53 9.21
N ILE A 15 2.06 9.53 9.55
CA ILE A 15 3.02 8.64 8.93
C ILE A 15 3.01 7.32 9.70
N LEU A 16 2.61 6.26 9.02
CA LEU A 16 2.51 4.93 9.59
C LEU A 16 3.86 4.22 9.60
N GLY A 17 4.81 4.60 8.74
CA GLY A 17 6.16 4.07 8.78
C GLY A 17 7.07 4.52 7.64
N TYR A 18 8.37 4.34 7.87
CA TYR A 18 9.44 4.53 6.89
C TYR A 18 10.19 3.21 6.73
N TYR A 19 10.38 2.77 5.50
CA TYR A 19 11.05 1.50 5.22
C TYR A 19 12.17 1.71 4.21
N LEU A 20 13.31 1.10 4.49
CA LEU A 20 14.46 1.02 3.61
C LEU A 20 14.75 -0.46 3.30
N PRO A 21 13.84 -1.17 2.60
CA PRO A 21 14.13 -2.52 2.21
C PRO A 21 15.31 -2.53 1.23
N GLY A 22 16.19 -3.51 1.40
CA GLY A 22 17.27 -3.75 0.47
C GLY A 22 16.74 -4.26 -0.87
N GLY A 23 17.45 -3.94 -1.96
CA GLY A 23 17.12 -4.43 -3.30
C GLY A 23 16.04 -3.62 -4.03
N MET A 24 15.46 -4.23 -5.07
CA MET A 24 14.43 -3.62 -5.91
C MET A 24 13.05 -3.65 -5.26
N GLU A 25 12.17 -2.77 -5.73
CA GLU A 25 10.76 -2.82 -5.37
C GLU A 25 10.10 -4.11 -5.82
N SER A 26 9.37 -4.74 -4.89
CA SER A 26 8.70 -6.01 -5.12
C SER A 26 7.43 -6.13 -4.28
N ALA A 27 6.47 -6.91 -4.77
CA ALA A 27 5.27 -7.27 -4.02
C ALA A 27 5.62 -7.95 -2.68
N TYR A 28 6.72 -8.71 -2.63
CA TYR A 28 7.21 -9.33 -1.40
C TYR A 28 7.56 -8.29 -0.33
N ASN A 29 8.31 -7.24 -0.69
CA ASN A 29 8.63 -6.16 0.25
C ASN A 29 7.36 -5.50 0.79
N TRP A 30 6.38 -5.24 -0.09
CA TRP A 30 5.10 -4.67 0.32
C TRP A 30 4.28 -5.59 1.22
N ARG A 31 4.39 -6.90 1.08
CA ARG A 31 3.73 -7.88 1.95
C ARG A 31 4.24 -7.78 3.38
N GLU A 32 5.56 -7.79 3.56
CA GLU A 32 6.18 -7.68 4.88
C GLU A 32 5.83 -6.33 5.54
N ILE A 33 5.86 -5.26 4.75
CA ILE A 33 5.50 -3.91 5.20
C ILE A 33 4.03 -3.82 5.63
N LEU A 34 3.10 -4.37 4.84
CA LEU A 34 1.67 -4.36 5.16
C LEU A 34 1.35 -5.25 6.37
N ALA A 35 2.06 -6.37 6.53
CA ALA A 35 1.93 -7.23 7.70
C ALA A 35 2.40 -6.50 8.97
N ASP A 36 3.54 -5.80 8.92
CA ASP A 36 4.07 -5.02 10.05
C ASP A 36 3.08 -3.95 10.51
N ILE A 37 2.52 -3.14 9.59
CA ILE A 37 1.58 -2.08 10.00
C ILE A 37 0.28 -2.66 10.58
N ARG A 38 -0.14 -3.84 10.11
CA ARG A 38 -1.30 -4.54 10.65
C ARG A 38 -1.05 -4.99 12.09
N GLU A 39 0.12 -5.56 12.35
CA GLU A 39 0.54 -5.99 13.69
C GLU A 39 0.64 -4.79 14.66
N ARG A 40 1.08 -3.63 14.16
CA ARG A 40 1.13 -2.38 14.94
C ARG A 40 -0.22 -1.73 15.20
N GLY A 41 -1.32 -2.32 14.72
CA GLY A 41 -2.68 -1.91 15.08
C GLY A 41 -3.51 -1.31 13.95
N VAL A 42 -2.98 -1.18 12.73
CA VAL A 42 -3.78 -0.79 11.55
C VAL A 42 -4.59 -2.02 11.10
N LYS A 43 -5.69 -2.31 11.81
CA LYS A 43 -6.47 -3.53 11.63
C LYS A 43 -7.34 -3.55 10.38
N GLN A 44 -7.75 -2.37 9.91
CA GLN A 44 -8.62 -2.21 8.76
C GLN A 44 -8.20 -1.01 7.93
N ILE A 45 -8.30 -1.16 6.61
CA ILE A 45 -8.07 -0.09 5.65
C ILE A 45 -9.28 -0.05 4.71
N HIS A 46 -9.83 1.13 4.45
CA HIS A 46 -10.96 1.29 3.53
C HIS A 46 -10.51 1.51 2.08
N PHE A 47 -9.43 2.26 1.90
CA PHE A 47 -8.89 2.61 0.59
C PHE A 47 -7.37 2.56 0.62
N ILE A 48 -6.78 1.98 -0.42
CA ILE A 48 -5.34 2.02 -0.69
C ILE A 48 -5.16 2.60 -2.08
N VAL A 49 -4.24 3.56 -2.21
CA VAL A 49 -3.83 4.11 -3.51
C VAL A 49 -2.39 3.68 -3.75
N SER A 50 -2.14 3.05 -4.90
CA SER A 50 -0.80 2.65 -5.33
C SER A 50 -0.60 2.95 -6.82
N ASP A 51 0.66 2.92 -7.24
CA ASP A 51 1.10 3.15 -8.61
C ASP A 51 0.87 1.95 -9.56
N GLY A 52 0.28 0.86 -9.05
CA GLY A 52 -0.04 -0.32 -9.83
C GLY A 52 1.08 -1.35 -9.95
N LEU A 53 2.04 -1.38 -9.01
CA LEU A 53 3.05 -2.46 -8.93
C LEU A 53 2.41 -3.85 -9.09
N SER A 54 2.99 -4.67 -9.98
CA SER A 54 2.52 -6.03 -10.22
C SER A 54 2.53 -6.86 -8.93
N GLY A 55 1.43 -7.56 -8.66
CA GLY A 55 1.26 -8.37 -7.44
C GLY A 55 0.78 -7.60 -6.20
N MET A 56 0.74 -6.26 -6.23
CA MET A 56 0.30 -5.43 -5.09
C MET A 56 -1.14 -5.78 -4.65
N LYS A 57 -2.07 -5.93 -5.61
CA LYS A 57 -3.47 -6.24 -5.30
C LYS A 57 -3.63 -7.58 -4.57
N ASN A 58 -2.82 -8.58 -4.94
CA ASN A 58 -2.83 -9.89 -4.30
C ASN A 58 -2.35 -9.78 -2.86
N VAL A 59 -1.24 -9.09 -2.65
CA VAL A 59 -0.67 -8.85 -1.32
C VAL A 59 -1.64 -8.08 -0.41
N ILE A 60 -2.26 -7.01 -0.93
CA ILE A 60 -3.27 -6.25 -0.19
C ILE A 60 -4.42 -7.15 0.23
N THR A 61 -4.91 -8.00 -0.66
CA THR A 61 -6.05 -8.90 -0.39
C THR A 61 -5.66 -10.00 0.61
N GLU A 62 -4.42 -10.46 0.59
CA GLU A 62 -3.88 -11.44 1.56
C GLU A 62 -3.83 -10.84 2.98
N ILE A 63 -3.34 -9.61 3.12
CA ILE A 63 -3.16 -8.98 4.44
C ILE A 63 -4.45 -8.32 4.94
N TYR A 64 -5.25 -7.73 4.04
CA TYR A 64 -6.47 -6.99 4.33
C TYR A 64 -7.65 -7.52 3.48
N PRO A 65 -8.20 -8.70 3.83
CA PRO A 65 -9.24 -9.35 3.02
C PRO A 65 -10.60 -8.63 3.04
N HIS A 66 -10.82 -7.71 3.98
CA HIS A 66 -12.11 -7.05 4.17
C HIS A 66 -12.19 -5.68 3.50
N LYS A 67 -12.93 -5.61 2.38
CA LYS A 67 -13.43 -4.37 1.74
C LYS A 67 -12.39 -3.26 1.55
N VAL A 68 -11.17 -3.60 1.12
CA VAL A 68 -10.22 -2.60 0.62
C VAL A 68 -10.55 -2.29 -0.83
N SER A 69 -10.96 -1.05 -1.09
CA SER A 69 -10.96 -0.51 -2.45
C SER A 69 -9.54 -0.07 -2.81
N ALA A 70 -8.82 -0.93 -3.54
CA ALA A 70 -7.51 -0.61 -4.06
C ALA A 70 -7.65 0.18 -5.38
N LEU A 71 -7.30 1.46 -5.37
CA LEU A 71 -7.25 2.30 -6.55
C LEU A 71 -5.81 2.31 -7.08
N CYS A 72 -5.57 1.58 -8.17
CA CYS A 72 -4.33 1.74 -8.92
C CYS A 72 -4.51 2.94 -9.83
N SER A 73 -3.78 4.04 -9.60
CA SER A 73 -3.68 5.08 -10.62
C SER A 73 -2.89 4.50 -11.79
N PRO A 74 -3.38 4.51 -13.05
CA PRO A 74 -2.54 4.17 -14.18
C PRO A 74 -1.41 5.19 -14.24
N CYS A 75 -0.17 4.76 -14.03
CA CYS A 75 0.98 5.61 -14.30
C CYS A 75 1.11 5.75 -15.83
N HIS A 76 0.65 6.89 -16.35
CA HIS A 76 0.80 7.36 -17.73
C HIS A 76 0.13 6.53 -18.85
N GLU A 77 -0.94 7.08 -19.43
CA GLU A 77 -1.05 7.09 -20.89
C GLU A 77 0.25 7.69 -21.45
N LYS A 78 1.12 6.84 -21.97
CA LYS A 78 2.10 7.26 -22.95
C LYS A 78 1.28 7.64 -24.19
N HIS A 79 1.24 8.93 -24.52
CA HIS A 79 1.00 9.35 -25.89
C HIS A 79 1.90 8.53 -26.81
N THR A 80 1.31 7.63 -27.58
CA THR A 80 1.95 7.00 -28.74
C THR A 80 0.90 6.81 -29.81
N GLY A 81 1.01 7.64 -30.87
CA GLY A 81 0.45 7.41 -32.20
C GLY A 81 -0.95 7.91 -32.41
#